data_AF-A0A8J4YBV6-F1
#
_entry.id   AF-A0A8J4YBV6-F1
#
_cell.length_a   1.000
_cell.length_b   1.000
_cell.length_c   1.000
_cell.angle_alpha   90.00
_cell.angle_beta   90.00
_cell.angle_gamma   90.00
#
_symmetry.space_group_name_H-M   'P 1'
#
loop_
_entity.id
_entity.type
_entity.pdbx_description
1 polymer ?
#
loop_
_entity_poly.entity_id
_entity_poly.type
_entity_poly.pdbx_seq_one_letter_code
_entity_poly.pdbx_strand_id
1 'polypeptide(L)'
;MELFRSHCYSIYCNSLWLRYKVATLNRLKVCHNDILKRLLGLPRWCSSSLAFARNGANNLDVIRGHSVFSLRSRVELSTNSIITSVRQSSAYVYGPIQQRWLGLLFVQNVG
;
A
#
# COMPACT_ATOMS: atom_id res chain seq x y z
N MET A 1 -19.40 -3.64 0.10
CA MET A 1 -17.92 -3.48 0.22
C MET A 1 -17.18 -3.55 -1.11
N GLU A 2 -17.70 -4.27 -2.11
CA GLU A 2 -17.01 -4.46 -3.39
C GLU A 2 -16.72 -3.15 -4.13
N LEU A 3 -17.67 -2.21 -4.15
CA LEU A 3 -17.47 -0.88 -4.74
C LEU A 3 -16.27 -0.12 -4.11
N PHE A 4 -16.15 -0.18 -2.78
CA PHE A 4 -15.02 0.46 -2.10
C PHE A 4 -13.70 -0.21 -2.48
N ARG A 5 -13.67 -1.55 -2.56
CA ARG A 5 -12.47 -2.28 -2.95
C ARG A 5 -12.08 -2.01 -4.40
N SER A 6 -13.03 -2.04 -5.33
CA SER A 6 -12.76 -1.83 -6.76
C SER A 6 -12.17 -0.45 -7.03
N HIS A 7 -12.65 0.60 -6.36
CA HIS A 7 -12.19 1.97 -6.60
C HIS A 7 -11.07 2.45 -5.68
N CYS A 8 -11.06 2.04 -4.41
CA CYS A 8 -10.11 2.55 -3.42
C CYS A 8 -8.88 1.67 -3.22
N TYR A 9 -8.88 0.42 -3.71
CA TYR A 9 -7.69 -0.46 -3.61
C TYR A 9 -6.81 -0.40 -4.87
N SER A 10 -7.38 -0.04 -6.02
CA SER A 10 -6.68 0.03 -7.31
C SER A 10 -5.83 1.31 -7.43
N ILE A 11 -4.97 1.57 -6.45
CA ILE A 11 -4.13 2.77 -6.45
C ILE A 11 -2.95 2.52 -7.38
N TYR A 12 -2.99 3.18 -8.53
CA TYR A 12 -2.02 3.00 -9.61
C TYR A 12 -0.58 3.21 -9.12
N CYS A 13 0.28 2.22 -9.43
CA CYS A 13 1.71 2.23 -9.15
C CYS A 13 2.11 2.60 -7.72
N ASN A 14 1.25 2.34 -6.72
CA ASN A 14 1.54 2.71 -5.33
C ASN A 14 2.78 2.01 -4.75
N SER A 15 3.13 0.85 -5.31
CA SER A 15 4.35 0.10 -4.98
C SER A 15 5.63 0.77 -5.45
N LEU A 16 5.55 1.73 -6.39
CA LEU A 16 6.69 2.45 -6.97
C LEU A 16 6.85 3.87 -6.40
N TRP A 17 6.04 4.26 -5.41
CA TRP A 17 6.08 5.60 -4.83
C TRP A 17 7.31 5.83 -3.96
N LEU A 18 8.33 6.44 -4.56
CA LEU A 18 9.58 6.84 -3.91
C LEU A 18 9.56 8.29 -3.43
N ARG A 19 9.13 9.20 -4.30
CA ARG A 19 9.17 10.64 -4.06
C ARG A 19 7.74 11.16 -3.96
N TYR A 20 7.25 11.34 -2.74
CA TYR A 20 5.95 11.93 -2.49
C TYR A 20 6.02 12.78 -1.22
N LYS A 21 5.19 13.81 -1.15
CA LYS A 21 5.08 14.63 0.07
C LYS A 21 4.33 13.85 1.14
N VAL A 22 4.90 13.74 2.34
CA VAL A 22 4.24 13.09 3.49
C VAL A 22 2.87 13.68 3.76
N ALA A 23 2.73 15.00 3.64
CA ALA A 23 1.45 15.69 3.75
C ALA A 23 0.40 15.19 2.75
N THR A 24 0.79 14.94 1.49
CA THR A 24 -0.12 14.39 0.46
C THR A 24 -0.54 12.96 0.80
N LEU A 25 0.39 12.13 1.28
CA LEU A 25 0.05 10.77 1.70
C LEU A 25 -0.90 10.76 2.91
N ASN A 26 -0.69 11.65 3.88
CA ASN A 26 -1.58 11.78 5.04
C ASN A 26 -2.98 12.26 4.62
N ARG A 27 -3.07 13.22 3.69
CA ARG A 27 -4.36 13.62 3.11
C ARG A 27 -5.05 12.46 2.40
N LEU A 28 -4.30 11.65 1.67
CA LEU A 28 -4.84 10.45 1.02
C LEU A 28 -5.35 9.42 2.05
N LYS A 29 -4.62 9.20 3.15
CA LYS A 29 -5.09 8.34 4.27
C LYS A 29 -6.40 8.83 4.85
N VAL A 30 -6.49 10.13 5.16
CA VAL A 30 -7.72 10.73 5.71
C VAL A 30 -8.87 10.60 4.72
N CYS A 31 -8.64 10.91 3.45
CA CYS A 31 -9.65 10.76 2.39
C CYS A 31 -10.13 9.30 2.29
N HIS A 32 -9.22 8.32 2.28
CA HIS A 32 -9.55 6.89 2.23
C HIS A 32 -10.41 6.46 3.42
N ASN A 33 -10.07 6.92 4.63
CA ASN A 33 -10.83 6.65 5.84
C ASN A 33 -12.22 7.31 5.81
N ASP A 34 -12.29 8.55 5.33
CA ASP A 34 -13.55 9.30 5.23
C ASP A 34 -14.48 8.72 4.16
N ILE A 35 -13.96 8.23 3.03
CA ILE A 35 -14.75 7.55 2.01
C ILE A 35 -15.42 6.31 2.60
N LEU A 36 -14.67 5.46 3.31
CA LEU A 36 -15.26 4.28 3.95
C LEU A 36 -16.36 4.69 4.95
N LYS A 37 -16.09 5.68 5.81
CA LYS A 37 -17.08 6.14 6.80
C LYS A 37 -18.34 6.71 6.14
N ARG A 38 -18.19 7.48 5.07
CA ARG A 38 -19.32 8.03 4.29
C ARG A 38 -20.13 6.92 3.61
N LEU A 39 -19.47 5.93 3.01
CA LEU A 39 -20.15 4.79 2.39
C LEU A 39 -20.93 3.95 3.39
N LEU A 40 -20.51 3.92 4.66
CA LEU A 40 -21.15 3.18 5.73
C LEU A 40 -22.09 4.02 6.60
N GLY A 41 -22.26 5.31 6.31
CA GLY A 41 -23.05 6.21 7.14
C GLY A 41 -22.52 6.39 8.57
N LEU A 42 -21.22 6.14 8.80
CA LEU A 42 -20.62 6.21 10.12
C LEU A 42 -20.30 7.67 10.52
N PRO A 43 -20.48 8.03 11.80
CA PRO A 43 -20.13 9.36 12.26
C PRO A 43 -18.62 9.60 12.21
N ARG A 44 -18.23 10.87 12.07
CA ARG A 44 -16.81 11.26 11.90
C ARG A 44 -15.90 10.83 13.06
N TRP A 45 -16.42 10.89 14.28
CA TRP A 45 -15.72 10.49 15.51
C TRP A 45 -15.58 8.97 15.67
N CYS A 46 -16.23 8.16 14.82
CA CYS A 46 -16.03 6.73 14.84
C CYS A 46 -14.57 6.39 14.49
N SER A 47 -13.99 5.47 15.26
CA SER A 47 -12.65 4.97 15.01
C SER A 47 -12.56 4.35 13.62
N SER A 48 -11.67 4.89 12.80
CA SER A 48 -11.50 4.43 11.41
C SER A 48 -10.95 3.01 11.39
N SER A 49 -9.96 2.70 12.24
CA SER A 49 -9.38 1.35 12.33
C SER A 49 -10.41 0.30 12.71
N LEU A 50 -11.30 0.62 13.66
CA LEU A 50 -12.42 -0.25 14.03
C LEU A 50 -13.42 -0.42 12.88
N ALA A 51 -13.70 0.65 12.12
CA ALA A 51 -14.55 0.58 10.94
C ALA A 51 -13.94 -0.35 9.87
N PHE A 52 -12.64 -0.25 9.59
CA PHE A 52 -11.94 -1.17 8.67
C PHE A 52 -12.03 -2.63 9.16
N ALA A 53 -11.72 -2.88 10.43
CA ALA A 53 -11.73 -4.23 11.01
C ALA A 53 -13.12 -4.88 10.98
N ARG A 54 -14.17 -4.16 11.43
CA ARG A 54 -15.55 -4.67 11.46
C ARG A 54 -16.11 -5.00 10.08
N ASN A 55 -15.62 -4.32 9.05
CA ASN A 55 -16.12 -4.43 7.69
C ASN A 55 -15.23 -5.30 6.79
N GLY A 56 -14.18 -5.93 7.35
CA GLY A 56 -13.22 -6.72 6.61
C GLY A 56 -12.53 -5.94 5.49
N ALA A 57 -12.27 -4.64 5.70
CA ALA A 57 -11.60 -3.78 4.74
C ALA A 57 -10.19 -3.45 5.23
N ASN A 58 -9.24 -3.46 4.31
CA ASN A 58 -7.88 -3.01 4.50
C ASN A 58 -7.80 -1.47 4.48
N ASN A 59 -6.99 -0.93 5.38
CA ASN A 59 -6.62 0.49 5.36
C ASN A 59 -5.58 0.76 4.26
N LEU A 60 -5.32 2.05 4.01
CA LEU A 60 -4.40 2.46 2.95
C LEU A 60 -2.98 1.89 3.13
N ASP A 61 -2.50 1.79 4.37
CA ASP A 61 -1.17 1.24 4.62
C ASP A 61 -1.13 -0.22 4.19
N VAL A 62 -2.07 -1.05 4.66
CA VAL A 62 -2.18 -2.47 4.31
C VAL A 62 -2.27 -2.67 2.79
N ILE A 63 -3.10 -1.87 2.09
CA ILE A 63 -3.21 -1.91 0.61
C ILE A 63 -1.84 -1.66 -0.05
N ARG A 64 -1.08 -0.70 0.45
CA ARG A 64 0.26 -0.38 -0.07
C ARG A 64 1.26 -1.50 0.20
N GLY A 65 1.21 -2.09 1.40
CA GLY A 65 2.03 -3.24 1.76
C GLY A 65 1.79 -4.43 0.84
N HIS A 66 0.51 -4.80 0.62
CA HIS A 66 0.15 -5.86 -0.34
C HIS A 66 0.62 -5.56 -1.76
N SER A 67 0.48 -4.32 -2.22
CA SER A 67 0.90 -3.93 -3.57
C SER A 67 2.42 -4.04 -3.75
N VAL A 68 3.19 -3.62 -2.72
CA VAL A 68 4.65 -3.77 -2.68
C VAL A 68 5.04 -5.25 -2.66
N PHE A 69 4.46 -6.04 -1.75
CA PHE A 69 4.74 -7.47 -1.65
C PHE A 69 4.46 -8.18 -2.98
N SER A 70 3.28 -7.95 -3.55
CA SER A 70 2.86 -8.55 -4.81
C SER A 70 3.82 -8.22 -5.96
N LEU A 71 4.24 -6.96 -6.09
CA LEU A 71 5.22 -6.57 -7.11
C LEU A 71 6.59 -7.20 -6.85
N ARG A 72 7.06 -7.13 -5.61
CA ARG A 72 8.36 -7.66 -5.21
C ARG A 72 8.45 -9.16 -5.46
N SER A 73 7.45 -9.93 -5.05
CA SER A 73 7.40 -11.38 -5.28
C SER A 73 7.41 -11.70 -6.78
N ARG A 74 6.70 -10.93 -7.63
CA ARG A 74 6.77 -11.09 -9.09
C ARG A 74 8.16 -10.82 -9.65
N VAL A 75 8.86 -9.80 -9.14
CA VAL A 75 10.23 -9.48 -9.55
C VAL A 75 11.20 -10.57 -9.11
N GLU A 76 11.05 -11.08 -7.88
CA GLU A 76 11.90 -12.13 -7.32
C GLU A 76 11.71 -13.47 -8.04
N LEU A 77 10.48 -13.82 -8.42
CA LEU A 77 10.15 -15.06 -9.12
C LEU A 77 10.28 -14.97 -10.65
N SER A 78 10.56 -13.79 -11.21
CA SER A 78 10.65 -13.62 -12.65
C SER A 78 11.88 -14.32 -13.23
N THR A 79 11.68 -15.06 -14.32
CA THR A 79 12.76 -15.67 -15.13
C THR A 79 13.20 -14.79 -16.29
N ASN A 80 12.58 -13.61 -16.46
CA ASN A 80 12.94 -12.69 -17.52
C ASN A 80 14.36 -12.17 -17.32
N SER A 81 15.19 -12.23 -18.37
CA SER A 81 16.61 -11.85 -18.30
C SER A 81 16.81 -10.38 -17.92
N ILE A 82 15.99 -9.47 -18.43
CA ILE A 82 16.05 -8.04 -18.11
C ILE A 82 15.74 -7.82 -16.63
N ILE A 83 14.66 -8.41 -16.13
CA ILE A 83 14.27 -8.29 -14.71
C ILE A 83 15.33 -8.93 -13.82
N THR A 84 15.90 -10.05 -14.24
CA THR A 84 17.01 -10.72 -13.53
C THR A 84 18.24 -9.83 -13.45
N SER A 85 18.63 -9.17 -14.54
CA SER A 85 19.74 -8.21 -14.57
C SER A 85 19.48 -7.02 -13.65
N VAL A 86 18.25 -6.49 -13.62
CA VAL A 86 17.86 -5.42 -12.69
C VAL A 86 17.92 -5.90 -11.24
N ARG A 87 17.40 -7.09 -10.94
CA ARG A 87 17.43 -7.69 -9.59
C ARG A 87 18.86 -7.90 -9.09
N GLN A 88 19.77 -8.29 -9.97
CA GLN A 88 21.19 -8.51 -9.66
C GLN A 88 21.99 -7.19 -9.59
N SER A 89 21.43 -6.07 -10.06
CA SER A 89 22.08 -4.78 -9.99
C SER A 89 22.19 -4.28 -8.55
N SER A 90 23.30 -3.63 -8.23
CA SER A 90 23.49 -2.90 -6.97
C SER A 90 22.41 -1.83 -6.75
N ALA A 91 21.85 -1.27 -7.82
CA ALA A 91 20.76 -0.30 -7.77
C ALA A 91 19.46 -0.90 -7.21
N TYR A 92 19.22 -2.20 -7.37
CA TYR A 92 18.06 -2.87 -6.78
C TYR A 92 18.32 -3.23 -5.31
N VAL A 93 19.50 -3.77 -4.99
CA VAL A 93 19.83 -4.23 -3.63
C VAL A 93 19.96 -3.05 -2.65
N TYR A 94 20.66 -2.00 -3.04
CA TYR A 94 20.95 -0.85 -2.17
C TYR A 94 20.10 0.38 -2.49
N GLY A 95 19.18 0.26 -3.46
CA GLY A 95 18.37 1.37 -3.92
C GLY A 95 17.41 1.89 -2.86
N PRO A 96 16.99 3.17 -2.99
CA PRO A 96 15.99 3.76 -2.11
C PRO A 96 14.64 3.03 -2.18
N ILE A 97 14.35 2.33 -3.30
CA ILE A 97 13.14 1.53 -3.47
C ILE A 97 13.11 0.33 -2.54
N GLN A 98 14.24 -0.35 -2.37
CA GLN A 98 14.35 -1.51 -1.50
C GLN A 98 14.19 -1.08 -0.04
N GLN A 99 14.87 -0.02 0.39
CA GLN A 99 14.70 0.54 1.73
C GLN A 99 13.24 0.92 1.99
N ARG A 100 12.58 1.53 1.00
CA ARG A 100 11.17 1.91 1.08
C ARG A 100 10.25 0.69 1.21
N TRP A 101 10.50 -0.36 0.44
CA TRP A 101 9.73 -1.60 0.49
C TRP A 101 9.88 -2.30 1.83
N LEU A 102 11.10 -2.44 2.34
CA LEU A 102 11.35 -3.01 3.66
C LEU A 102 10.62 -2.20 4.75
N GLY A 103 10.70 -0.87 4.70
CA GLY A 103 9.97 -0.01 5.64
C GLY A 103 8.45 -0.17 5.59
N LEU A 104 7.86 -0.48 4.43
CA LEU A 104 6.40 -0.70 4.32
C LEU A 104 5.97 -2.11 4.73
N LEU A 105 6.81 -3.11 4.51
CA LEU A 105 6.52 -4.51 4.84
C LEU A 105 6.73 -4.80 6.32
N PHE A 106 7.82 -4.31 6.92
CA PHE A 106 8.12 -4.60 8.33
C PHE A 106 7.31 -3.76 9.33
N VAL A 107 6.86 -2.57 8.94
CA VAL A 107 5.95 -1.75 9.78
C VAL A 107 4.56 -2.40 9.92
N GLN A 108 4.20 -3.37 9.07
CA GLN A 108 2.90 -4.05 9.12
C GLN A 108 2.87 -5.33 9.95
N ASN A 109 4.03 -5.83 10.42
CA ASN A 109 4.13 -7.03 11.25
C ASN A 109 4.06 -6.75 12.77
N VAL A 110 3.67 -5.54 13.17
CA VAL A 110 3.36 -5.21 14.56
C VAL A 110 1.85 -4.94 14.64
N GLY A 111 1.09 -6.01 14.76
CA GLY A 111 -0.36 -6.02 14.95
C GLY A 111 -0.73 -7.12 15.93
#